data_AF-A0A2E7REL4-F1
#
_entry.id   AF-A0A2E7REL4-F1
#
_cell.length_a   1.000
_cell.length_b   1.000
_cell.length_c   1.000
_cell.angle_alpha   90.00
_cell.angle_beta   90.00
_cell.angle_gamma   90.00
#
_symmetry.space_group_name_H-M   'P 1'
#
loop_
_entity.id
_entity.type
_entity.pdbx_description
1 polymer ?
#
loop_
_entity_poly.entity_id
_entity_poly.type
_entity_poly.pdbx_seq_one_letter_code
_entity_poly.pdbx_strand_id
1 'polypeptide(L)'
;MWDTELDTAAQGWFYEAGISEAEAQSLVKHWRESEIGPSDEEREFRRRDTSEYLQRLWGDDFDSNMNGVRAVAKSLGPNFMNFANRTGLGDDRVVLQTLHRVALTKGVK
;
A
#
# COMPACT_ATOMS: atom_id res chain seq x y z
N MET A 1 -1.34 -23.75 -1.68
CA MET A 1 -2.51 -23.48 -0.82
C MET A 1 -2.52 -21.99 -0.60
N TRP A 2 -3.56 -21.32 -1.06
CA TRP A 2 -3.69 -19.86 -0.98
C TRP A 2 -3.82 -19.43 0.47
N ASP A 3 -3.09 -18.39 0.88
CA ASP A 3 -3.10 -17.92 2.25
C ASP A 3 -4.19 -16.87 2.45
N THR A 4 -5.41 -17.36 2.70
CA THR A 4 -6.61 -16.55 2.97
C THR A 4 -6.46 -15.70 4.24
N GLU A 5 -5.53 -16.05 5.13
CA GLU A 5 -5.25 -15.29 6.34
C GLU A 5 -4.55 -13.96 6.03
N LEU A 6 -3.62 -13.95 5.06
CA LEU A 6 -2.96 -12.72 4.62
C LEU A 6 -3.96 -11.74 3.98
N ASP A 7 -4.88 -12.26 3.17
CA ASP A 7 -5.88 -11.45 2.48
C ASP A 7 -6.85 -10.81 3.51
N THR A 8 -7.27 -11.59 4.50
CA THR A 8 -8.17 -11.13 5.56
C THR A 8 -7.48 -10.08 6.45
N ALA A 9 -6.22 -10.29 6.80
CA ALA A 9 -5.45 -9.33 7.58
C ALA A 9 -5.29 -7.99 6.83
N ALA A 10 -4.91 -8.04 5.55
CA ALA A 10 -4.77 -6.85 4.71
C ALA A 10 -6.09 -6.08 4.55
N GLN A 11 -7.20 -6.79 4.30
CA GLN A 11 -8.54 -6.19 4.23
C GLN A 11 -8.93 -5.52 5.55
N GLY A 12 -8.64 -6.16 6.69
CA GLY A 12 -8.90 -5.62 8.03
C GLY A 12 -8.20 -4.28 8.26
N TRP A 13 -6.90 -4.18 7.94
CA TRP A 13 -6.16 -2.92 8.10
C TRP A 13 -6.66 -1.81 7.17
N PHE A 14 -7.05 -2.15 5.93
CA PHE A 14 -7.63 -1.14 5.04
C PHE A 14 -8.98 -0.64 5.57
N TYR A 15 -9.80 -1.53 6.12
CA TYR A 15 -11.04 -1.15 6.79
C TYR A 15 -10.79 -0.22 7.99
N GLU A 16 -9.81 -0.53 8.84
CA GLU A 16 -9.36 0.34 9.95
C GLU A 16 -8.84 1.70 9.45
N ALA A 17 -8.25 1.74 8.26
CA ALA A 17 -7.82 2.98 7.62
C ALA A 17 -9.02 3.87 7.19
N GLY A 18 -10.23 3.33 7.14
CA GLY A 18 -11.45 4.00 6.67
C GLY A 18 -11.79 3.70 5.20
N ILE A 19 -11.19 2.65 4.63
CA ILE A 19 -11.52 2.17 3.27
C ILE A 19 -12.73 1.25 3.37
N SER A 20 -13.67 1.35 2.42
CA SER A 20 -14.85 0.47 2.43
C SER A 20 -14.45 -1.00 2.24
N GLU A 21 -15.24 -1.93 2.77
CA GLU A 21 -14.96 -3.36 2.66
C GLU A 21 -14.80 -3.83 1.21
N ALA A 22 -15.69 -3.39 0.30
CA ALA A 22 -15.63 -3.74 -1.12
C ALA A 22 -14.35 -3.20 -1.79
N GLU A 23 -13.91 -2.00 -1.41
CA GLU A 23 -12.68 -1.42 -1.92
C GLU A 23 -11.45 -2.12 -1.34
N ALA A 24 -11.45 -2.44 -0.04
CA ALA A 24 -10.38 -3.21 0.59
C ALA A 24 -10.20 -4.59 -0.05
N GLN A 25 -11.31 -5.29 -0.32
CA GLN A 25 -11.30 -6.58 -1.03
C GLN A 25 -10.73 -6.42 -2.45
N SER A 26 -11.15 -5.38 -3.17
CA SER A 26 -10.65 -5.10 -4.53
C SER A 26 -9.16 -4.74 -4.53
N LEU A 27 -8.70 -4.01 -3.53
CA LEU A 27 -7.30 -3.60 -3.38
C LEU A 27 -6.40 -4.79 -3.09
N VAL A 28 -6.80 -5.65 -2.16
CA VAL A 28 -6.06 -6.89 -1.87
C VAL A 28 -6.04 -7.81 -3.07
N LYS A 29 -7.16 -7.94 -3.79
CA LYS A 29 -7.20 -8.71 -5.04
C LYS A 29 -6.24 -8.14 -6.09
N HIS A 30 -6.20 -6.82 -6.28
CA HIS A 30 -5.28 -6.18 -7.23
C HIS A 30 -3.82 -6.44 -6.86
N TRP A 31 -3.47 -6.25 -5.59
CA TRP A 31 -2.13 -6.53 -5.09
C TRP A 31 -1.76 -8.00 -5.31
N ARG A 32 -2.68 -8.95 -5.06
CA ARG A 32 -2.43 -10.39 -5.28
C ARG A 32 -2.22 -10.75 -6.73
N GLU A 33 -2.94 -10.12 -7.64
CA GLU A 33 -2.77 -10.28 -9.07
C GLU A 33 -1.46 -9.64 -9.56
N SER A 34 -0.98 -8.58 -8.89
CA SER A 34 0.36 -7.99 -9.13
C SER A 34 1.49 -8.80 -8.47
N GLU A 35 1.15 -9.67 -7.49
CA GLU A 35 2.06 -10.56 -6.75
C GLU A 35 2.38 -11.89 -7.47
N ILE A 36 2.35 -11.92 -8.81
CA ILE A 36 2.91 -13.06 -9.57
C ILE A 36 4.45 -13.01 -9.47
N GLY A 37 5.00 -13.65 -8.44
CA GLY A 37 6.44 -13.70 -8.12
C GLY A 37 7.00 -12.34 -7.69
N PRO A 38 8.24 -12.18 -7.16
CA PRO A 38 9.40 -13.02 -7.46
C PRO A 38 10.58 -12.86 -6.45
N SER A 39 11.81 -13.10 -6.91
CA SER A 39 13.08 -12.81 -6.24
C SER A 39 13.23 -11.36 -5.76
N ASP A 40 14.25 -11.11 -4.93
CA ASP A 40 14.60 -9.77 -4.44
C ASP A 40 14.81 -8.74 -5.57
N GLU A 41 15.23 -9.19 -6.76
CA GLU A 41 15.50 -8.31 -7.91
C GLU A 41 14.23 -7.69 -8.50
N GLU A 42 13.17 -8.46 -8.75
CA GLU A 42 11.95 -7.87 -9.30
C GLU A 42 11.12 -7.14 -8.23
N ARG A 43 11.34 -7.42 -6.93
CA ARG A 43 10.89 -6.54 -5.84
C ARG A 43 11.54 -5.17 -5.92
N GLU A 44 12.86 -5.11 -6.06
CA GLU A 44 13.59 -3.85 -6.19
C GLU A 44 13.19 -3.10 -7.47
N PHE A 45 12.98 -3.82 -8.58
CA PHE A 45 12.46 -3.22 -9.82
C PHE A 45 11.08 -2.59 -9.60
N ARG A 46 10.13 -3.31 -8.99
CA ARG A 46 8.78 -2.77 -8.70
C ARG A 46 8.80 -1.57 -7.78
N ARG A 47 9.66 -1.59 -6.75
CA ARG A 47 9.85 -0.44 -5.87
C ARG A 47 10.33 0.79 -6.64
N ARG A 48 11.31 0.63 -7.53
CA ARG A 48 11.80 1.73 -8.38
C ARG A 48 10.74 2.22 -9.34
N ASP A 49 10.09 1.32 -10.08
CA ASP A 49 9.03 1.67 -11.03
C ASP A 49 7.89 2.42 -10.35
N THR A 50 7.45 1.94 -9.18
CA THR A 50 6.42 2.62 -8.38
C THR A 50 6.89 3.98 -7.89
N SER A 51 8.12 4.09 -7.40
CA SER A 51 8.69 5.39 -6.98
C SER A 51 8.76 6.38 -8.14
N GLU A 52 9.26 5.97 -9.31
CA GLU A 52 9.31 6.82 -10.50
C GLU A 52 7.92 7.24 -10.97
N TYR A 53 6.98 6.30 -10.99
CA TYR A 53 5.59 6.57 -11.34
C TYR A 53 4.98 7.62 -10.41
N LEU A 54 5.13 7.44 -9.10
CA LEU A 54 4.57 8.36 -8.11
C LEU A 54 5.27 9.72 -8.13
N GLN A 55 6.57 9.77 -8.39
CA GLN A 55 7.29 11.03 -8.60
C GLN A 55 6.77 11.79 -9.83
N ARG A 56 6.53 11.10 -10.95
CA ARG A 56 5.92 11.72 -12.14
C ARG A 56 4.49 12.19 -11.88
N LEU A 57 3.72 11.44 -11.08
CA LEU A 57 2.33 11.76 -10.77
C LEU A 57 2.20 12.94 -9.81
N TRP A 58 2.99 12.97 -8.73
CA TRP A 58 2.87 13.95 -7.65
C TRP A 58 3.81 15.15 -7.81
N GLY A 59 4.87 15.04 -8.63
CA GLY A 59 5.81 16.14 -8.87
C GLY A 59 6.39 16.69 -7.57
N ASP A 60 6.30 18.00 -7.39
CA ASP A 60 6.84 18.72 -6.24
C ASP A 60 6.20 18.29 -4.90
N ASP A 61 4.98 17.74 -4.93
CA ASP A 61 4.28 17.27 -3.72
C ASP A 61 4.65 15.83 -3.34
N PHE A 62 5.54 15.16 -4.09
CA PHE A 62 5.88 13.75 -3.87
C PHE A 62 6.25 13.43 -2.42
N ASP A 63 7.16 14.21 -1.83
CA ASP A 63 7.62 13.98 -0.46
C ASP A 63 6.51 14.22 0.57
N SER A 64 5.69 15.26 0.40
CA SER A 64 4.55 15.52 1.29
C SER A 64 3.51 14.41 1.19
N ASN A 65 3.21 13.93 -0.02
CA ASN A 65 2.24 12.86 -0.22
C ASN A 65 2.74 11.54 0.38
N MET A 66 4.03 11.23 0.22
CA MET A 66 4.65 10.06 0.85
C MET A 66 4.68 10.17 2.37
N ASN A 67 4.79 11.36 2.95
CA ASN A 67 4.68 11.55 4.40
C ASN A 67 3.27 11.24 4.91
N GLY A 68 2.23 11.73 4.22
CA GLY A 68 0.84 11.36 4.50
C GLY A 68 0.61 9.84 4.43
N VAL A 69 1.11 9.18 3.39
CA VAL A 69 1.07 7.71 3.25
C VAL A 69 1.74 7.02 4.43
N ARG A 70 2.96 7.43 4.78
CA ARG A 70 3.72 6.86 5.92
C ARG A 70 2.98 7.08 7.24
N ALA A 71 2.31 8.22 7.42
CA ALA A 71 1.57 8.51 8.63
C ALA A 71 0.32 7.63 8.77
N VAL A 72 -0.42 7.40 7.68
CA VAL A 72 -1.53 6.43 7.66
C VAL A 72 -1.01 5.02 7.95
N ALA A 73 0.05 4.58 7.28
CA ALA A 73 0.66 3.27 7.49
C ALA A 73 1.11 3.06 8.95
N LYS A 74 1.72 4.07 9.58
CA LYS A 74 2.09 4.05 11.00
C LYS A 74 0.87 3.95 11.92
N SER A 75 -0.25 4.59 11.57
CA SER A 75 -1.48 4.55 12.37
C SER A 75 -2.13 3.15 12.42
N LEU A 76 -1.89 2.32 11.39
CA LEU A 76 -2.30 0.92 11.33
C LEU A 76 -1.40 -0.02 12.17
N GLY A 77 -0.33 0.53 12.75
CA GLY A 77 0.51 -0.16 13.71
C GLY A 77 1.63 -1.02 13.11
N PRO A 78 2.48 -1.60 13.98
CA PRO A 78 3.68 -2.31 13.57
C PRO A 78 3.39 -3.62 12.82
N ASN A 79 2.25 -4.27 13.09
CA ASN A 79 1.87 -5.51 12.40
C ASN A 79 1.58 -5.25 10.92
N PHE A 80 0.87 -4.17 10.61
CA PHE A 80 0.64 -3.74 9.23
C PHE A 80 1.97 -3.41 8.53
N MET A 81 2.84 -2.63 9.18
CA MET A 81 4.14 -2.26 8.59
C MET A 81 5.02 -3.48 8.31
N ASN A 82 5.09 -4.43 9.24
CA ASN A 82 5.84 -5.68 9.06
C ASN A 82 5.25 -6.52 7.94
N PHE A 83 3.92 -6.62 7.89
CA PHE A 83 3.22 -7.29 6.79
C PHE A 83 3.58 -6.63 5.46
N ALA A 84 3.39 -5.31 5.34
CA ALA A 84 3.59 -4.59 4.09
C ALA A 84 5.02 -4.69 3.55
N ASN A 85 6.03 -4.68 4.43
CA ASN A 85 7.43 -4.89 4.05
C ASN A 85 7.70 -6.35 3.64
N ARG A 86 7.14 -7.32 4.39
CA ARG A 86 7.35 -8.74 4.12
C ARG A 86 6.65 -9.18 2.85
N THR A 87 5.49 -8.61 2.53
CA THR A 87 4.66 -9.01 1.39
C THR A 87 4.81 -8.08 0.17
N GLY A 88 5.47 -6.93 0.33
CA GLY A 88 5.65 -5.97 -0.77
C GLY A 88 4.38 -5.15 -1.05
N LEU A 89 3.33 -5.30 -0.24
CA LEU A 89 2.14 -4.44 -0.26
C LEU A 89 2.51 -2.95 -0.17
N GLY A 90 3.57 -2.63 0.58
CA GLY A 90 4.08 -1.26 0.74
C GLY A 90 4.79 -0.71 -0.49
N ASP A 91 5.04 -1.53 -1.52
CA ASP A 91 5.64 -1.13 -2.79
C ASP A 91 4.60 -1.12 -3.93
N ASP A 92 3.33 -1.47 -3.65
CA ASP A 92 2.27 -1.48 -4.66
C ASP A 92 1.71 -0.07 -4.91
N ARG A 93 1.75 0.36 -6.16
CA ARG A 93 1.32 1.71 -6.58
C ARG A 93 -0.13 2.02 -6.21
N VAL A 94 -1.05 1.06 -6.31
CA VAL A 94 -2.48 1.29 -6.06
C VAL A 94 -2.72 1.36 -4.56
N VAL A 95 -2.03 0.53 -3.79
CA VAL A 95 -2.03 0.62 -2.32
C VAL A 95 -1.53 1.99 -1.87
N LEU A 96 -0.37 2.44 -2.36
CA LEU A 96 0.21 3.72 -1.96
C LEU A 96 -0.69 4.91 -2.33
N GLN A 97 -1.31 4.91 -3.52
CA GLN A 97 -2.29 5.93 -3.89
C GLN A 97 -3.54 5.89 -3.00
N THR A 98 -4.01 4.71 -2.62
CA THR A 98 -5.17 4.56 -1.74
C THR A 98 -4.86 5.09 -0.34
N LEU A 99 -3.70 4.76 0.22
CA LEU A 99 -3.24 5.32 1.50
C LEU A 99 -3.06 6.84 1.44
N HIS A 100 -2.59 7.37 0.30
CA HIS A 100 -2.51 8.81 0.08
C HIS A 100 -3.91 9.45 0.12
N ARG A 101 -4.90 8.86 -0.57
CA ARG A 101 -6.29 9.33 -0.52
C ARG A 101 -6.84 9.33 0.91
N VAL A 102 -6.54 8.29 1.69
CA VAL A 102 -6.89 8.23 3.12
C VAL A 102 -6.19 9.32 3.93
N ALA A 103 -4.92 9.64 3.62
CA ALA A 103 -4.20 10.71 4.30
C ALA A 103 -4.88 12.08 4.05
N LEU A 104 -5.30 12.33 2.81
CA LEU A 104 -6.03 13.55 2.44
C LEU A 104 -7.37 13.68 3.16
N THR A 105 -8.16 12.60 3.28
CA THR A 105 -9.44 12.63 4.00
C THR A 105 -9.28 12.84 5.49
N LYS A 106 -8.18 12.36 6.07
CA LYS A 106 -7.84 12.53 7.49
C LYS A 106 -7.11 13.85 7.80
N GLY A 107 -6.76 14.65 6.79
CA GLY A 107 -6.01 15.90 6.96
C GLY A 107 -4.56 15.68 7.42
N VAL A 108 -3.98 14.52 7.14
CA VAL A 108 -2.62 14.14 7.53
C VAL A 108 -1.66 14.53 6.40
N LYS A 109 -0.71 15.43 6.70
CA LYS A 109 0.36 15.89 5.79
C LYS A 109 1.73 15.46 6.29
#